data_AF-A0A914RVM2-F1
#
_entry.id   AF-A0A914RVM2-F1
#
_cell.length_a   1.000
_cell.length_b   1.000
_cell.length_c   1.000
_cell.angle_alpha   90.00
_cell.angle_beta   90.00
_cell.angle_gamma   90.00
#
_symmetry.space_group_name_H-M   'P 1'
#
loop_
_entity.id
_entity.type
_entity.pdbx_description
1 polymer ?
#
loop_
_entity_poly.entity_id
_entity_poly.type
_entity_poly.pdbx_seq_one_letter_code
_entity_poly.pdbx_strand_id
1 'polypeptide(L)'
;MPLSWYPRNFTNPDYLTTDHSVRISDDALYSVQLGLYIKKFRPEHRTLCRLATYSNRNTPEYRFKPQEERINLNQVEKWYLTEWERENTLYMFRFGYLKLAPVKSNDNVERDVGPGLVSAPISLHWLWTVNSPEFSRKYSRDDPNARREYVAEKSAKMCRDW
;
A
#
# COMPACT_ATOMS: atom_id res chain seq x y z
N MET A 1 -3.65 -1.49 11.95
CA MET A 1 -2.62 -2.55 11.89
C MET A 1 -1.26 -1.92 12.16
N PRO A 2 -0.41 -2.48 13.04
CA PRO A 2 0.92 -1.93 13.29
C PRO A 2 1.84 -2.21 12.10
N LEU A 3 2.69 -1.26 11.77
CA LEU A 3 3.76 -1.37 10.79
C LEU A 3 5.06 -0.96 11.47
N SER A 4 6.07 -1.80 11.40
CA SER A 4 7.39 -1.53 11.97
C SER A 4 8.48 -1.74 10.91
N TRP A 5 9.37 -0.77 10.73
CA TRP A 5 10.50 -0.91 9.81
C TRP A 5 11.74 -0.20 10.31
N TYR A 6 12.89 -0.57 9.73
CA TYR A 6 14.17 0.11 9.97
C TYR A 6 14.57 0.89 8.73
N PRO A 7 15.06 2.14 8.87
CA PRO A 7 15.38 3.01 7.74
C PRO A 7 16.59 2.57 6.90
N ARG A 8 17.20 1.39 7.15
CA ARG A 8 18.38 0.88 6.40
C ARG A 8 18.09 -0.26 5.43
N ASN A 9 16.89 -0.85 5.50
CA ASN A 9 16.69 -2.19 4.97
C ASN A 9 16.43 -2.23 3.44
N PHE A 10 15.92 -1.14 2.85
CA PHE A 10 15.47 -1.08 1.43
C PHE A 10 15.18 0.35 0.96
N THR A 11 15.70 1.35 1.68
CA THR A 11 15.30 2.75 1.52
C THR A 11 15.97 3.41 0.34
N ASN A 12 17.10 2.91 -0.18
CA ASN A 12 17.81 3.61 -1.26
C ASN A 12 18.38 2.67 -2.33
N PRO A 13 17.60 2.33 -3.38
CA PRO A 13 18.06 1.44 -4.43
C PRO A 13 19.17 2.05 -5.31
N ASP A 14 19.17 3.37 -5.50
CA ASP A 14 20.10 4.07 -6.41
C ASP A 14 21.55 4.14 -5.87
N TYR A 15 21.72 3.94 -4.57
CA TYR A 15 23.04 3.96 -3.92
C TYR A 15 23.75 2.61 -4.00
N LEU A 16 23.04 1.52 -4.32
CA LEU A 16 23.67 0.22 -4.59
C LEU A 16 24.40 0.19 -5.94
N THR A 17 24.03 1.07 -6.87
CA THR A 17 24.53 1.07 -8.25
C THR A 17 25.62 2.10 -8.52
N THR A 18 25.74 3.16 -7.71
CA THR A 18 26.46 4.38 -8.14
C THR A 18 27.72 4.69 -7.34
N ASP A 19 27.85 4.24 -6.08
CA ASP A 19 28.98 4.67 -5.25
C ASP A 19 29.37 3.65 -4.18
N HIS A 20 30.62 3.17 -4.20
CA HIS A 20 31.17 2.29 -3.16
C HIS A 20 31.68 3.07 -1.93
N SER A 21 31.62 4.40 -1.94
CA SER A 21 32.14 5.27 -0.86
C SER A 21 31.09 5.67 0.20
N VAL A 22 29.98 4.95 0.29
CA VAL A 22 28.87 5.27 1.20
C VAL A 22 29.30 5.21 2.66
N ARG A 23 29.25 6.36 3.34
CA ARG A 23 29.45 6.46 4.78
C ARG A 23 28.10 6.24 5.49
N ILE A 24 28.00 5.15 6.26
CA ILE A 24 26.84 4.84 7.13
C ILE A 24 26.55 5.99 8.13
N SER A 25 27.51 6.88 8.35
CA SER A 25 27.34 8.06 9.19
C SER A 25 26.48 9.16 8.58
N ASP A 26 26.26 9.16 7.27
CA ASP A 26 25.52 10.21 6.55
C ASP A 26 24.00 10.09 6.80
N ASP A 27 23.39 11.18 7.27
CA ASP A 27 21.95 11.26 7.56
C ASP A 27 21.09 11.29 6.28
N ALA A 28 21.65 11.76 5.16
CA ALA A 28 20.94 11.79 3.87
C ALA A 28 20.59 10.38 3.37
N LEU A 29 21.35 9.36 3.79
CA LEU A 29 21.07 7.96 3.48
C LEU A 29 19.72 7.50 4.03
N TYR A 30 19.28 8.10 5.13
CA TYR A 30 18.09 7.69 5.87
C TYR A 30 16.86 8.56 5.56
N SER A 31 17.01 9.70 4.87
CA SER A 31 15.92 10.64 4.58
C SER A 31 15.10 10.27 3.35
N VAL A 32 14.66 9.01 3.26
CA VAL A 32 13.85 8.54 2.13
C VAL A 32 12.37 8.47 2.48
N GLN A 33 11.54 8.87 1.52
CA GLN A 33 10.09 8.75 1.59
C GLN A 33 9.66 7.35 1.13
N LEU A 34 8.85 6.68 1.94
CA LEU A 34 8.36 5.32 1.73
C LEU A 34 6.86 5.33 1.47
N GLY A 35 6.42 4.65 0.42
CA GLY A 35 5.02 4.38 0.13
C GLY A 35 4.61 3.00 0.61
N LEU A 36 3.43 2.90 1.22
CA LEU A 36 2.79 1.63 1.53
C LEU A 36 1.80 1.28 0.41
N TYR A 37 2.18 0.32 -0.41
CA TYR A 37 1.46 -0.09 -1.61
C TYR A 37 0.68 -1.38 -1.38
N ILE A 38 -0.46 -1.53 -2.04
CA ILE A 38 -1.15 -2.82 -2.18
C ILE A 38 -0.80 -3.41 -3.55
N LYS A 39 -0.30 -4.66 -3.57
CA LYS A 39 -0.06 -5.41 -4.82
C LYS A 39 -0.91 -6.67 -4.89
N LYS A 40 -1.35 -7.01 -6.11
CA LYS A 40 -2.02 -8.27 -6.47
C LYS A 40 -1.00 -9.41 -6.57
N PHE A 41 -1.38 -10.63 -6.16
CA PHE A 41 -0.47 -11.79 -6.18
C PHE A 41 -0.48 -12.61 -7.49
N ARG A 42 -1.61 -12.73 -8.22
CA ARG A 42 -1.71 -13.53 -9.47
C ARG A 42 -2.79 -13.01 -10.43
N PRO A 43 -2.67 -13.13 -11.76
CA PRO A 43 -1.56 -13.72 -12.54
C PRO A 43 -0.35 -12.78 -12.72
N GLU A 44 -0.52 -11.48 -12.51
CA GLU A 44 0.56 -10.48 -12.61
C GLU A 44 0.68 -9.65 -11.33
N HIS A 45 1.92 -9.36 -10.92
CA HIS A 45 2.23 -8.50 -9.78
C HIS A 45 1.97 -7.03 -10.11
N ARG A 46 0.71 -6.63 -10.01
CA ARG A 46 0.28 -5.24 -10.28
C ARG A 46 0.04 -4.47 -8.98
N THR A 47 0.56 -3.25 -8.91
CA THR A 47 0.25 -2.28 -7.87
C THR A 47 -1.15 -1.72 -8.08
N LEU A 48 -1.98 -1.78 -7.04
CA LEU A 48 -3.39 -1.38 -7.09
C LEU A 48 -3.59 0.05 -6.57
N CYS A 49 -3.01 0.34 -5.41
CA CYS A 49 -3.09 1.64 -4.76
C CYS A 49 -1.94 1.86 -3.77
N ARG A 50 -1.71 3.11 -3.41
CA ARG A 50 -0.90 3.53 -2.26
C ARG A 50 -1.84 3.95 -1.13
N LEU A 51 -1.67 3.32 0.03
CA LEU A 51 -2.48 3.60 1.22
C LEU A 51 -2.01 4.87 1.92
N ALA A 52 -0.70 4.97 2.15
CA ALA A 52 -0.09 6.06 2.87
C ALA A 52 1.37 6.22 2.46
N THR A 53 1.90 7.40 2.73
CA THR A 53 3.30 7.74 2.55
C THR A 53 3.90 8.13 3.89
N TYR A 54 5.06 7.54 4.19
CA TYR A 54 5.80 7.73 5.43
C TYR A 54 7.13 8.37 5.12
N SER A 55 7.54 9.34 5.94
CA SER A 55 8.90 9.88 5.89
C SER A 55 9.73 9.17 6.95
N ASN A 56 10.89 8.64 6.55
CA ASN A 56 11.82 8.09 7.52
C ASN A 56 12.34 9.18 8.46
N ARG A 57 12.31 8.88 9.75
CA ARG A 57 13.03 9.67 10.75
C ARG A 57 14.53 9.45 10.56
N ASN A 58 15.24 10.48 10.12
CA ASN A 58 16.68 10.45 9.83
C ASN A 58 17.56 10.77 11.05
N THR A 59 17.00 10.90 12.25
CA THR A 59 17.81 11.22 13.44
C THR A 59 18.69 10.02 13.86
N PRO A 60 19.85 10.27 14.50
CA PRO A 60 20.78 9.21 14.91
C PRO A 60 20.13 8.11 15.75
N GLU A 61 19.14 8.45 16.58
CA GLU A 61 18.43 7.52 17.45
C GLU A 61 17.62 6.46 16.69
N TYR A 62 16.99 6.83 15.57
CA TYR A 62 16.15 5.93 14.76
C TYR A 62 16.95 5.13 13.73
N ARG A 63 18.27 5.27 13.68
CA ARG A 63 19.12 4.43 12.84
C ARG A 63 19.10 2.97 13.28
N PHE A 64 19.03 2.72 14.60
CA PHE A 64 19.07 1.37 15.20
C PHE A 64 17.75 0.97 15.86
N LYS A 65 16.76 1.87 15.90
CA LYS A 65 15.44 1.61 16.47
C LYS A 65 14.40 1.45 15.37
N PRO A 66 13.42 0.56 15.54
CA PRO A 66 12.32 0.46 14.60
C PRO A 66 11.49 1.74 14.64
N GLN A 67 11.02 2.16 13.48
CA GLN A 67 9.96 3.15 13.34
C GLN A 67 8.63 2.40 13.33
N GLU A 68 7.72 2.80 14.21
CA GLU A 68 6.41 2.17 14.36
C GLU A 68 5.31 3.15 13.96
N GLU A 69 4.47 2.76 13.03
CA GLU A 69 3.31 3.54 12.60
C GLU A 69 2.05 2.66 12.56
N ARG A 70 0.89 3.28 12.77
CA ARG A 70 -0.40 2.61 12.62
C ARG A 70 -0.99 2.90 11.24
N ILE A 71 -1.24 1.84 10.48
CA ILE A 71 -1.86 1.95 9.16
C ILE A 71 -3.36 2.23 9.33
N ASN A 72 -3.82 3.30 8.69
CA ASN A 72 -5.24 3.58 8.49
C ASN A 72 -5.72 2.85 7.22
N LEU A 73 -6.58 1.85 7.39
CA LEU A 73 -7.17 1.08 6.28
C LEU A 73 -8.47 1.70 5.76
N ASN A 74 -8.90 2.85 6.29
CA ASN A 74 -10.16 3.46 5.85
C ASN A 74 -9.97 4.44 4.70
N GLN A 75 -8.72 4.69 4.31
CA GLN A 75 -8.36 5.69 3.34
C GLN A 75 -7.32 5.13 2.38
N VAL A 76 -7.37 5.63 1.15
CA VAL A 76 -6.39 5.35 0.10
C VAL A 76 -5.90 6.71 -0.38
N GLU A 77 -4.58 6.89 -0.35
CA GLU A 77 -3.93 8.12 -0.79
C GLU A 77 -3.98 8.27 -2.32
N LYS A 78 -3.64 7.20 -3.05
CA LYS A 78 -3.58 7.22 -4.52
C LYS A 78 -4.02 5.89 -5.12
N TRP A 79 -4.86 5.95 -6.14
CA TRP A 79 -5.26 4.78 -6.93
C TRP A 79 -4.45 4.69 -8.22
N TYR A 80 -4.01 3.48 -8.57
CA TYR A 80 -3.36 3.16 -9.86
C TYR A 80 -4.28 2.32 -10.77
N LEU A 81 -5.53 2.12 -10.33
CA LEU A 81 -6.61 1.51 -11.10
C LEU A 81 -7.51 2.61 -11.64
N THR A 82 -8.09 2.36 -12.82
CA THR A 82 -9.16 3.22 -13.34
C THR A 82 -10.42 3.06 -12.49
N GLU A 83 -11.34 4.03 -12.58
CA GLU A 83 -12.62 3.95 -11.87
C GLU A 83 -13.38 2.67 -12.21
N TRP A 84 -13.44 2.34 -13.51
CA TRP A 84 -14.08 1.12 -13.99
C TRP A 84 -13.42 -0.15 -13.44
N GLU A 85 -12.08 -0.22 -13.37
CA GLU A 85 -11.37 -1.36 -12.80
C GLU A 85 -11.68 -1.55 -11.31
N ARG A 86 -11.80 -0.46 -10.55
CA ARG A 86 -12.14 -0.54 -9.11
C ARG A 86 -13.52 -1.14 -8.89
N GLU A 87 -14.47 -0.82 -9.74
CA GLU A 87 -15.86 -1.28 -9.60
C GLU A 87 -16.07 -2.68 -10.18
N ASN A 88 -15.40 -3.00 -11.29
CA ASN A 88 -15.72 -4.18 -12.11
C ASN A 88 -14.62 -5.24 -12.19
N THR A 89 -13.37 -4.97 -11.76
CA THR A 89 -12.30 -5.98 -11.85
C THR A 89 -11.58 -6.25 -10.54
N LEU A 90 -11.67 -5.33 -9.58
CA LEU A 90 -11.03 -5.45 -8.27
C LEU A 90 -11.40 -6.75 -7.54
N TYR A 91 -12.59 -7.30 -7.77
CA TYR A 91 -13.01 -8.58 -7.18
C TYR A 91 -12.33 -9.81 -7.76
N MET A 92 -11.88 -9.74 -9.01
CA MET A 92 -11.12 -10.83 -9.62
C MET A 92 -9.70 -10.90 -9.04
N PHE A 93 -9.28 -9.91 -8.25
CA PHE A 93 -7.95 -9.85 -7.71
C PHE A 93 -7.83 -10.73 -6.47
N ARG A 94 -7.22 -11.90 -6.67
CA ARG A 94 -6.88 -12.82 -5.58
C ARG A 94 -5.71 -12.29 -4.78
N PHE A 95 -5.81 -12.43 -3.45
CA PHE A 95 -4.79 -12.16 -2.44
C PHE A 95 -3.90 -10.93 -2.71
N GLY A 96 -4.17 -9.85 -1.99
CA GLY A 96 -3.27 -8.72 -1.95
C GLY A 96 -2.10 -8.97 -1.01
N TYR A 97 -1.07 -8.15 -1.07
CA TYR A 97 -0.13 -7.96 0.04
C TYR A 97 0.27 -6.50 0.10
N LEU A 98 0.68 -6.06 1.29
CA LEU A 98 1.25 -4.73 1.45
C LEU A 98 2.74 -4.77 1.14
N LYS A 99 3.21 -3.78 0.40
CA LYS A 99 4.62 -3.56 0.12
C LYS A 99 5.02 -2.17 0.58
N LEU A 100 5.94 -2.08 1.53
CA LEU A 100 6.55 -0.82 1.94
C LEU A 100 7.83 -0.61 1.12
N ALA A 101 7.88 0.43 0.29
CA ALA A 101 8.99 0.66 -0.61
C ALA A 101 9.22 2.15 -0.89
N PRO A 102 10.42 2.55 -1.37
CA PRO A 102 10.71 3.95 -1.70
C PRO A 102 9.76 4.53 -2.75
N VAL A 103 9.32 5.78 -2.52
CA VAL A 103 8.56 6.55 -3.50
C VAL A 103 9.55 7.13 -4.52
N LYS A 104 9.38 6.78 -5.79
CA LYS A 104 10.17 7.36 -6.88
C LYS A 104 9.62 8.74 -7.24
N SER A 105 10.49 9.63 -7.70
CA SER A 105 10.10 10.99 -8.13
C SER A 105 9.06 10.99 -9.27
N ASN A 106 9.01 9.91 -10.07
CA ASN A 106 8.09 9.75 -11.19
C ASN A 106 7.02 8.67 -10.90
N ASP A 107 6.28 8.85 -9.80
CA ASP A 107 5.27 7.91 -9.28
C ASP A 107 3.96 7.87 -10.10
N ASN A 108 3.95 8.36 -11.34
CA ASN A 108 2.74 8.49 -12.14
C ASN A 108 2.42 7.26 -13.00
N VAL A 109 3.37 6.35 -13.24
CA VAL A 109 3.19 5.30 -14.26
C VAL A 109 3.60 3.89 -13.83
N GLU A 110 4.34 3.71 -12.73
CA GLU A 110 5.01 2.42 -12.53
C GLU A 110 4.17 1.33 -11.83
N ARG A 111 3.91 0.27 -12.60
CA ARG A 111 3.50 -1.05 -12.09
C ARG A 111 4.58 -1.70 -11.22
N ASP A 112 5.82 -1.23 -11.32
CA ASP A 112 6.97 -1.81 -10.65
C ASP A 112 7.49 -0.93 -9.50
N VAL A 113 6.99 -1.25 -8.31
CA VAL A 113 7.48 -0.68 -7.06
C VAL A 113 8.85 -1.27 -6.76
N GLY A 114 9.83 -0.42 -6.46
CA GLY A 114 11.20 -0.81 -6.09
C GLY A 114 11.28 -1.80 -4.91
N PRO A 115 12.48 -2.28 -4.54
CA PRO A 115 12.65 -3.23 -3.44
C PRO A 115 12.04 -2.71 -2.13
N GLY A 116 11.57 -3.61 -1.28
CA GLY A 116 10.82 -3.22 -0.08
C GLY A 116 10.35 -4.39 0.78
N LEU A 117 9.79 -4.09 1.96
CA LEU A 117 9.17 -5.10 2.82
C LEU A 117 7.83 -5.53 2.25
N VAL A 118 7.55 -6.82 2.38
CA VAL A 118 6.29 -7.42 1.96
C VAL A 118 5.58 -8.02 3.18
N SER A 119 4.29 -7.73 3.34
CA SER A 119 3.46 -8.35 4.36
C SER A 119 3.00 -9.75 3.93
N ALA A 120 2.47 -10.50 4.89
CA ALA A 120 1.64 -11.65 4.58
C ALA A 120 0.46 -11.26 3.66
N PRO A 121 -0.08 -12.20 2.87
CA PRO A 121 -1.24 -11.94 2.03
C PRO A 121 -2.43 -11.44 2.85
N ILE A 122 -3.13 -10.44 2.30
CA ILE A 122 -4.34 -9.85 2.85
C ILE A 122 -5.51 -10.03 1.88
N SER A 123 -6.72 -10.09 2.45
CA SER A 123 -7.95 -10.00 1.67
C SER A 123 -8.16 -8.56 1.19
N LEU A 124 -8.51 -8.37 -0.08
CA LEU A 124 -8.72 -7.04 -0.68
C LEU A 124 -10.17 -6.55 -0.63
N HIS A 125 -11.12 -7.41 -0.21
CA HIS A 125 -12.55 -7.11 -0.26
C HIS A 125 -12.95 -5.84 0.51
N TRP A 126 -12.21 -5.49 1.58
CA TRP A 126 -12.47 -4.26 2.34
C TRP A 126 -12.28 -2.98 1.52
N LEU A 127 -11.45 -3.00 0.46
CA LEU A 127 -11.20 -1.85 -0.40
C LEU A 127 -12.45 -1.36 -1.13
N TRP A 128 -13.46 -2.21 -1.37
CA TRP A 128 -14.69 -1.82 -2.06
C TRP A 128 -15.50 -0.73 -1.35
N THR A 129 -15.29 -0.58 -0.04
CA THR A 129 -15.97 0.44 0.77
C THR A 129 -15.19 1.76 0.82
N VAL A 130 -13.90 1.73 0.46
CA VAL A 130 -13.00 2.87 0.63
C VAL A 130 -13.21 3.87 -0.49
N ASN A 131 -13.69 5.06 -0.14
CA ASN A 131 -13.97 6.16 -1.08
C ASN A 131 -14.92 5.76 -2.23
N SER A 132 -15.74 4.71 -2.07
CA SER A 132 -16.74 4.31 -3.05
C SER A 132 -17.97 5.23 -2.98
N PRO A 133 -18.36 5.88 -4.09
CA PRO A 133 -19.58 6.67 -4.14
C PRO A 133 -20.83 5.82 -3.89
N GLU A 134 -20.87 4.59 -4.42
CA GLU A 134 -22.01 3.68 -4.24
C GLU A 134 -22.23 3.30 -2.78
N PHE A 135 -21.14 3.00 -2.07
CA PHE A 135 -21.21 2.69 -0.64
C PHE A 135 -21.71 3.92 0.15
N SER A 136 -21.11 5.09 -0.12
CA SER A 136 -21.43 6.34 0.59
C SER A 136 -22.88 6.82 0.38
N ARG A 137 -23.53 6.41 -0.72
CA ARG A 137 -24.94 6.72 -1.00
C ARG A 137 -25.92 5.86 -0.21
N LYS A 138 -25.54 4.62 0.13
CA LYS A 138 -26.43 3.63 0.75
C LYS A 138 -26.16 3.40 2.23
N TYR A 139 -24.94 3.63 2.67
CA TYR A 139 -24.46 3.23 3.99
C TYR A 139 -23.66 4.36 4.65
N SER A 140 -23.78 4.45 5.99
CA SER A 140 -22.94 5.35 6.78
C SER A 140 -21.49 4.86 6.78
N ARG A 141 -20.54 5.78 6.65
CA ARG A 141 -19.09 5.45 6.62
C ARG A 141 -18.56 4.96 7.96
N ASP A 142 -19.23 5.33 9.05
CA ASP A 142 -18.78 5.06 10.41
C ASP A 142 -19.34 3.75 10.98
N ASP A 143 -20.30 3.12 10.30
CA ASP A 143 -20.88 1.85 10.74
C ASP A 143 -20.04 0.65 10.23
N PRO A 144 -19.38 -0.11 11.13
CA PRO A 144 -18.61 -1.28 10.75
C PRO A 144 -19.48 -2.43 10.23
N ASN A 145 -20.75 -2.53 10.65
CA ASN A 145 -21.66 -3.60 10.20
C ASN A 145 -22.13 -3.35 8.77
N ALA A 146 -22.45 -2.11 8.43
CA ALA A 146 -22.79 -1.71 7.07
C ALA A 146 -21.70 -2.06 6.04
N ARG A 147 -20.42 -1.91 6.40
CA ARG A 147 -19.30 -2.31 5.53
C ARG A 147 -19.26 -3.81 5.29
N ARG A 148 -19.50 -4.61 6.33
CA ARG A 148 -19.54 -6.08 6.22
C ARG A 148 -20.69 -6.51 5.32
N GLU A 149 -21.86 -5.90 5.49
CA GLU A 149 -23.05 -6.17 4.68
C GLU A 149 -22.82 -5.81 3.21
N TYR A 150 -22.29 -4.62 2.91
CA TYR A 150 -22.00 -4.21 1.54
C TYR A 150 -20.99 -5.14 0.86
N VAL A 151 -19.94 -5.53 1.58
CA VAL A 151 -18.95 -6.49 1.07
C VAL A 151 -19.59 -7.84 0.82
N ALA A 152 -20.47 -8.31 1.70
CA ALA A 152 -21.21 -9.56 1.52
C ALA A 152 -22.15 -9.49 0.31
N GLU A 153 -22.91 -8.40 0.16
CA GLU A 153 -23.82 -8.17 -0.97
C GLU A 153 -23.06 -8.14 -2.30
N LYS A 154 -21.96 -7.39 -2.38
CA LYS A 154 -21.10 -7.34 -3.56
C LYS A 154 -20.47 -8.69 -3.88
N SER A 155 -19.96 -9.40 -2.87
CA SER A 155 -19.40 -10.75 -3.04
C SER A 155 -20.47 -11.73 -3.57
N ALA A 156 -21.69 -11.67 -3.03
CA ALA A 156 -22.78 -12.53 -3.47
C ALA A 156 -23.25 -12.25 -4.90
N LYS A 157 -23.30 -10.98 -5.31
CA LYS A 157 -23.56 -10.60 -6.72
C LYS A 157 -22.50 -11.18 -7.64
N MET A 158 -21.23 -11.10 -7.25
CA MET A 158 -20.12 -11.62 -8.05
C MET A 158 -20.13 -13.15 -8.17
N CYS A 159 -20.52 -13.87 -7.10
CA CYS A 159 -20.71 -15.32 -7.18
C CYS A 159 -21.86 -15.74 -8.11
N ARG A 160 -22.81 -14.85 -8.43
CA ARG A 160 -23.86 -15.13 -9.42
C ARG A 160 -23.41 -14.89 -10.86
N ASP A 161 -22.43 -14.02 -11.06
CA ASP A 161 -21.90 -13.67 -12.39
C ASP A 161 -20.76 -14.60 -12.85
N TRP A 162 -20.27 -15.48 -11.96
CA TRP A 162 -19.31 -16.55 -12.24
C TRP A 162 -20.03 -17.84 -12.63
#